data_AF-A0A7Z9FCS8-F1
#
_entry.id   AF-A0A7Z9FCS8-F1
#
_cell.length_a   1.000
_cell.length_b   1.000
_cell.length_c   1.000
_cell.angle_alpha   90.00
_cell.angle_beta   90.00
_cell.angle_gamma   90.00
#
_symmetry.space_group_name_H-M   'P 1'
#
loop_
_entity.id
_entity.type
_entity.pdbx_description
1 polymer ?
#
loop_
_entity_poly.entity_id
_entity_poly.type
_entity_poly.pdbx_seq_one_letter_code
_entity_poly.pdbx_strand_id
1 'polypeptide(L)'
;MSRGYKPISWDDFRKARALDIHLIRRVWLSGAALLWEQFWPAAWPLLGFIGLFVTVSLFGLWGWLPGWLHLIMLLSFFCAFVWGVLRVFRSVRLPDLGSCISRLERKGGEVHRPITSLLDAPATSLDESGTRHLWDLHIIRVSTAMRRLKVAWPAATLARHDRFGIRAAILLFVAIGFVVSGEEAPSRLAAAMDVRLGVFDPAEPGKLTAWVTPPDYTGLAPIFLTNRPDAANFAQ
;
A
#
# COMPACT_ATOMS: atom_id res chain seq x y z
N MET A 1 -26.72 -12.90 37.41
CA MET A 1 -27.25 -12.18 36.22
C MET A 1 -26.10 -11.46 35.52
N SER A 2 -25.43 -12.11 34.55
CA SER A 2 -24.40 -11.44 33.74
C SER A 2 -25.08 -10.51 32.75
N ARG A 3 -25.06 -9.19 33.01
CA ARG A 3 -25.45 -8.19 32.01
C ARG A 3 -24.59 -8.43 30.77
N GLY A 4 -25.23 -8.90 29.68
CA GLY A 4 -24.57 -9.08 28.40
C GLY A 4 -23.96 -7.76 27.97
N TYR A 5 -22.63 -7.71 27.89
CA TYR A 5 -21.89 -6.54 27.44
C TYR A 5 -22.17 -6.35 25.96
N LYS A 6 -23.17 -5.53 25.62
CA LYS A 6 -23.35 -5.05 24.25
C LYS A 6 -22.29 -3.97 24.00
N PRO A 7 -21.37 -4.16 23.04
CA PRO A 7 -20.43 -3.11 22.68
C PRO A 7 -21.22 -1.91 22.16
N ILE A 8 -20.84 -0.71 22.61
CA ILE A 8 -21.52 0.54 22.24
C ILE A 8 -21.34 0.76 20.74
N SER A 9 -22.44 0.83 20.00
CA SER A 9 -22.44 1.06 18.56
C SER A 9 -22.13 2.52 18.22
N TRP A 10 -21.50 2.74 17.06
CA TRP A 10 -21.30 4.07 16.47
C TRP A 10 -22.62 4.83 16.27
N ASP A 11 -23.71 4.12 16.01
CA ASP A 11 -25.03 4.73 15.81
C ASP A 11 -25.63 5.26 17.11
N ASP A 12 -25.42 4.53 18.22
CA ASP A 12 -25.86 4.95 19.55
C ASP A 12 -25.07 6.17 20.02
N PHE A 13 -23.76 6.17 19.77
CA PHE A 13 -22.88 7.28 20.10
C PHE A 13 -23.22 8.56 19.31
N ARG A 14 -23.59 8.43 18.03
CA ARG A 14 -23.97 9.59 17.19
C ARG A 14 -25.36 10.15 17.56
N LYS A 15 -26.27 9.30 18.05
CA LYS A 15 -27.62 9.70 18.49
C LYS A 15 -27.64 10.34 19.87
N ALA A 16 -26.62 10.12 20.69
CA ALA A 16 -26.46 10.78 21.98
C ALA A 16 -26.25 12.29 21.78
N ARG A 17 -27.38 13.01 21.72
CA ARG A 17 -27.55 14.45 21.45
C ARG A 17 -26.75 15.40 22.36
N ALA A 18 -26.05 14.87 23.37
CA ALA A 18 -25.22 15.61 24.33
C ALA A 18 -23.74 15.74 23.92
N LEU A 19 -23.29 15.07 22.86
CA LEU A 19 -21.88 15.04 22.47
C LEU A 19 -21.57 16.10 21.40
N ASP A 20 -20.66 17.02 21.73
CA ASP A 20 -20.14 18.06 20.84
C ASP A 20 -19.54 17.45 19.55
N ILE A 21 -19.84 18.05 18.39
CA ILE A 21 -19.35 17.63 17.06
C ILE A 21 -17.81 17.47 17.04
N HIS A 22 -17.11 18.29 17.83
CA HIS A 22 -15.66 18.25 17.96
C HIS A 22 -15.17 16.96 18.60
N LEU A 23 -15.92 16.40 19.55
CA LEU A 23 -15.58 15.15 20.22
C LEU A 23 -15.75 13.96 19.27
N ILE A 24 -16.84 13.93 18.49
CA ILE A 24 -17.06 12.92 17.45
C ILE A 24 -15.90 12.94 16.46
N ARG A 25 -15.46 14.12 16.03
CA ARG A 25 -14.31 14.27 15.13
C ARG A 25 -13.01 13.73 15.76
N ARG A 26 -12.76 13.99 17.04
CA ARG A 26 -11.56 13.49 17.76
C ARG A 26 -11.55 11.97 17.89
N VAL A 27 -12.72 11.36 18.15
CA VAL A 27 -12.86 9.89 18.21
C VAL A 27 -12.67 9.28 16.82
N TRP A 28 -13.23 9.89 15.77
CA TRP A 28 -12.99 9.48 14.37
C TRP A 28 -11.52 9.57 13.97
N LEU A 29 -10.85 10.68 14.30
CA LEU A 29 -9.41 10.84 14.02
C LEU A 29 -8.58 9.80 14.78
N SER A 30 -9.00 9.40 15.99
CA SER A 30 -8.35 8.34 16.75
C SER A 30 -8.56 6.96 16.13
N GLY A 31 -9.75 6.69 15.58
CA GLY A 31 -10.06 5.49 14.80
C GLY A 31 -9.29 5.44 13.47
N ALA A 32 -9.19 6.57 12.76
CA ALA A 32 -8.39 6.71 11.56
C ALA A 32 -6.90 6.47 11.84
N ALA A 33 -6.39 6.97 12.96
CA ALA A 33 -5.01 6.70 13.39
C ALA A 33 -4.80 5.22 13.74
N LEU A 34 -5.79 4.52 14.31
CA LEU A 34 -5.73 3.06 14.55
C LEU A 34 -5.75 2.26 13.25
N LEU A 35 -6.61 2.64 12.30
CA LEU A 35 -6.64 2.05 10.98
C LEU A 35 -5.30 2.26 10.27
N TRP A 36 -4.72 3.46 10.38
CA TRP A 36 -3.40 3.76 9.84
C TRP A 36 -2.30 2.92 10.50
N GLU A 37 -2.31 2.78 11.83
CA GLU A 37 -1.38 1.94 12.60
C GLU A 37 -1.47 0.45 12.21
N GLN A 38 -2.64 -0.04 11.77
CA GLN A 38 -2.86 -1.42 11.32
C GLN A 38 -2.57 -1.63 9.83
N PHE A 39 -3.00 -0.68 8.99
CA PHE A 39 -2.85 -0.72 7.55
C PHE A 39 -1.37 -0.66 7.15
N TRP A 40 -0.62 0.25 7.77
CA TRP A 40 0.75 0.56 7.34
C TRP A 40 1.73 -0.63 7.49
N PRO A 41 1.76 -1.39 8.61
CA PRO A 41 2.56 -2.61 8.71
C PRO A 41 2.09 -3.73 7.77
N ALA A 42 0.80 -3.81 7.48
CA ALA A 42 0.26 -4.83 6.60
C ALA A 42 0.53 -4.53 5.12
N ALA A 43 0.53 -3.25 4.73
CA ALA A 43 0.81 -2.78 3.38
C ALA A 43 2.31 -2.83 3.03
N TRP A 44 3.19 -2.84 4.03
CA TRP A 44 4.64 -2.83 3.83
C TRP A 44 5.16 -3.99 2.95
N PRO A 45 4.83 -5.27 3.20
CA PRO A 45 5.26 -6.38 2.34
C PRO A 45 4.78 -6.22 0.90
N LEU A 46 3.56 -5.72 0.69
CA LEU A 46 2.99 -5.49 -0.64
C LEU A 46 3.81 -4.45 -1.41
N LEU A 47 4.12 -3.33 -0.77
CA LEU A 47 5.00 -2.29 -1.34
C LEU A 47 6.40 -2.82 -1.65
N GLY A 48 6.93 -3.70 -0.78
CA GLY A 48 8.21 -4.38 -1.02
C GLY A 48 8.19 -5.25 -2.27
N PHE A 49 7.14 -6.06 -2.46
CA PHE A 49 6.98 -6.89 -3.67
C PHE A 49 6.81 -6.05 -4.94
N ILE A 50 6.04 -4.97 -4.87
CA ILE A 50 5.87 -4.04 -6.00
C ILE A 50 7.22 -3.38 -6.34
N GLY A 51 7.95 -2.90 -5.33
CA GLY A 51 9.26 -2.28 -5.54
C GLY A 51 10.29 -3.25 -6.10
N LEU A 52 10.26 -4.51 -5.65
CA LEU A 52 11.12 -5.57 -6.20
C LEU A 52 10.78 -5.86 -7.67
N PHE A 53 9.49 -5.98 -8.00
CA PHE A 53 9.03 -6.17 -9.38
C PHE A 53 9.49 -5.01 -10.28
N VAL A 54 9.28 -3.77 -9.84
CA VAL A 54 9.71 -2.56 -10.57
C VAL A 54 11.23 -2.55 -10.77
N THR A 55 12.00 -2.92 -9.74
CA THR A 55 13.46 -3.05 -9.84
C THR A 55 13.83 -4.05 -10.93
N VAL A 56 13.34 -5.29 -10.85
CA VAL A 56 13.62 -6.33 -11.84
C VAL A 56 13.25 -5.88 -13.26
N SER A 57 12.15 -5.13 -13.39
CA SER A 57 11.71 -4.56 -14.65
C SER A 57 12.64 -3.49 -15.20
N LEU A 58 13.05 -2.52 -14.38
CA LEU A 58 13.96 -1.44 -14.78
C LEU A 58 15.36 -1.96 -15.17
N PHE A 59 15.82 -3.01 -14.51
CA PHE A 59 17.07 -3.69 -14.89
C PHE A 59 16.97 -4.49 -16.20
N GLY A 60 15.78 -4.62 -16.78
CA GLY A 60 15.59 -5.29 -18.07
C GLY A 60 15.77 -6.81 -18.00
N LEU A 61 15.61 -7.40 -16.81
CA LEU A 61 15.86 -8.84 -16.61
C LEU A 61 14.97 -9.70 -17.52
N TRP A 62 13.75 -9.24 -17.82
CA TRP A 62 12.78 -9.94 -18.66
C TRP A 62 13.31 -10.32 -20.05
N GLY A 63 14.16 -9.48 -20.67
CA GLY A 63 14.71 -9.77 -22.00
C GLY A 63 15.75 -10.90 -22.02
N TRP A 64 16.26 -11.29 -20.86
CA TRP A 64 17.28 -12.34 -20.71
C TRP A 64 16.68 -13.69 -20.32
N LEU A 65 15.41 -13.71 -19.92
CA LEU A 65 14.75 -14.93 -19.47
C LEU A 65 14.08 -15.67 -20.64
N PRO A 66 14.24 -17.00 -20.73
CA PRO A 66 13.43 -17.79 -21.65
C PRO A 66 11.95 -17.72 -21.24
N GLY A 67 11.04 -17.79 -22.22
CA GLY A 67 9.60 -17.53 -22.04
C GLY A 67 8.94 -18.22 -20.84
N TRP A 68 9.29 -19.49 -20.61
CA TRP A 68 8.76 -20.25 -19.45
C TRP A 68 9.23 -19.68 -18.11
N LEU A 69 10.49 -19.26 -18.01
CA LEU A 69 11.05 -18.69 -16.78
C LEU A 69 10.48 -17.29 -16.53
N HIS A 70 10.27 -16.50 -17.60
CA HIS A 70 9.53 -15.23 -17.54
C HIS A 70 8.13 -15.45 -16.98
N LEU A 71 7.38 -16.42 -17.52
CA LEU A 71 6.02 -16.73 -17.06
C LEU A 71 5.98 -17.16 -15.58
N ILE A 72 6.88 -18.06 -15.16
CA ILE A 72 6.96 -18.52 -13.77
C ILE A 72 7.26 -17.34 -12.83
N MET A 73 8.21 -16.48 -13.21
CA MET A 73 8.57 -15.32 -12.40
C MET A 73 7.40 -14.33 -12.30
N LEU A 74 6.72 -14.05 -13.41
CA LEU A 74 5.54 -13.18 -13.45
C LEU A 74 4.39 -13.75 -12.59
N LEU A 75 4.12 -15.05 -12.68
CA LEU A 75 3.10 -15.72 -11.88
C LEU A 75 3.45 -15.68 -10.38
N SER A 76 4.71 -15.89 -10.03
CA SER A 76 5.20 -15.77 -8.64
C SER A 76 4.94 -14.37 -8.08
N PHE A 77 5.26 -13.31 -8.84
CA PHE A 77 4.97 -11.94 -8.43
C PHE A 77 3.46 -11.68 -8.29
N PHE A 78 2.66 -12.19 -9.23
CA PHE A 78 1.20 -12.06 -9.17
C PHE A 78 0.61 -12.77 -7.94
N CYS A 79 1.02 -14.01 -7.66
CA CYS A 79 0.59 -14.75 -6.48
C CYS A 79 1.00 -14.06 -5.18
N ALA A 80 2.25 -13.55 -5.11
CA ALA A 80 2.72 -12.79 -3.95
C ALA A 80 1.91 -11.49 -3.74
N PHE A 81 1.57 -10.80 -4.82
CA PHE A 81 0.72 -9.61 -4.79
C PHE A 81 -0.68 -9.93 -4.25
N VAL A 82 -1.35 -10.94 -4.82
CA VAL A 82 -2.69 -11.37 -4.37
C VAL A 82 -2.66 -11.80 -2.92
N TRP A 83 -1.66 -12.59 -2.51
CA TRP A 83 -1.50 -13.00 -1.12
C TRP A 83 -1.28 -11.81 -0.18
N GLY A 84 -0.48 -10.82 -0.59
CA GLY A 84 -0.27 -9.58 0.15
C GLY A 84 -1.57 -8.78 0.33
N VAL A 85 -2.36 -8.62 -0.73
CA VAL A 85 -3.66 -7.95 -0.68
C VAL A 85 -4.61 -8.68 0.26
N LEU A 86 -4.74 -10.00 0.14
CA LEU A 86 -5.58 -10.81 1.02
C LEU A 86 -5.13 -10.69 2.49
N ARG A 87 -3.82 -10.67 2.74
CA ARG A 87 -3.28 -10.47 4.09
C ARG A 87 -3.67 -9.10 4.65
N VAL A 88 -3.55 -8.03 3.86
CA VAL A 88 -3.97 -6.68 4.26
C VAL A 88 -5.46 -6.69 4.63
N PHE A 89 -6.33 -7.18 3.74
CA PHE A 89 -7.76 -7.25 4.00
C PHE A 89 -8.11 -8.08 5.24
N ARG A 90 -7.41 -9.19 5.50
CA ARG A 90 -7.63 -10.01 6.71
C ARG A 90 -7.09 -9.38 7.99
N SER A 91 -6.05 -8.56 7.89
CA SER A 91 -5.39 -7.94 9.03
C SER A 91 -6.05 -6.63 9.47
N VAL A 92 -6.64 -5.89 8.53
CA VAL A 92 -7.34 -4.63 8.81
C VAL A 92 -8.71 -4.97 9.39
N ARG A 93 -8.85 -4.82 10.70
CA ARG A 93 -10.16 -4.88 11.37
C ARG A 93 -10.66 -3.46 11.59
N LEU A 94 -11.93 -3.23 11.23
CA LEU A 94 -12.61 -1.98 11.57
C LEU A 94 -12.52 -1.78 13.10
N PRO A 95 -11.94 -0.66 13.57
CA PRO A 95 -11.76 -0.45 15.00
C PRO A 95 -13.12 -0.24 15.65
N ASP A 96 -13.35 -0.99 16.73
CA ASP A 96 -14.53 -0.83 17.55
C ASP A 96 -14.52 0.54 18.25
N LEU A 97 -15.70 1.10 18.52
CA LEU A 97 -15.83 2.40 19.16
C LEU A 97 -15.12 2.40 20.53
N GLY A 98 -15.25 1.32 21.31
CA GLY A 98 -14.58 1.18 22.59
C GLY A 98 -13.05 1.20 22.48
N SER A 99 -12.51 0.68 21.37
CA SER A 99 -11.07 0.73 21.09
C SER A 99 -10.60 2.15 20.72
N CYS A 100 -11.41 2.89 19.98
CA CYS A 100 -11.14 4.29 19.62
C CYS A 100 -11.13 5.19 20.85
N ILE A 101 -12.14 5.03 21.73
CA ILE A 101 -12.24 5.76 23.00
C ILE A 101 -11.07 5.41 23.92
N SER A 102 -10.80 4.11 24.11
CA SER A 102 -9.68 3.65 24.95
C SER A 102 -8.32 4.20 24.51
N ARG A 103 -8.08 4.32 23.20
CA ARG A 103 -6.84 4.93 22.68
C ARG A 103 -6.80 6.43 22.93
N LEU A 104 -7.90 7.13 22.67
CA LEU A 104 -8.01 8.57 22.87
C LEU A 104 -7.74 8.92 24.34
N GLU A 105 -8.23 8.13 25.29
CA GLU A 105 -7.96 8.32 26.72
C GLU A 105 -6.51 7.99 27.09
N ARG A 106 -5.97 6.84 26.65
CA ARG A 106 -4.60 6.42 27.02
C ARG A 106 -3.52 7.33 26.45
N LYS A 107 -3.69 7.81 25.22
CA LYS A 107 -2.67 8.64 24.55
C LYS A 107 -3.01 10.15 24.58
N GLY A 108 -4.19 10.52 25.06
CA GLY A 108 -4.67 11.91 25.08
C GLY A 108 -4.11 12.79 26.20
N GLY A 109 -3.32 12.20 27.12
CA GLY A 109 -2.57 12.94 28.14
C GLY A 109 -3.30 13.17 29.47
N GLU A 110 -4.50 12.63 29.64
CA GLU A 110 -5.27 12.73 30.89
C GLU A 110 -5.07 11.46 31.74
N VAL A 111 -4.88 11.62 33.04
CA VAL A 111 -4.56 10.52 33.99
C VAL A 111 -5.77 9.60 34.22
N HIS A 112 -6.99 10.14 34.06
CA HIS A 112 -8.25 9.44 34.34
C HIS A 112 -9.09 9.34 33.07
N ARG A 113 -9.72 8.18 32.85
CA ARG A 113 -10.52 7.81 31.66
C ARG A 113 -11.88 8.53 31.65
N PRO A 114 -11.98 9.76 31.11
CA PRO A 114 -13.13 10.63 31.38
C PRO A 114 -14.34 10.32 30.48
N ILE A 115 -14.13 9.70 29.32
CA ILE A 115 -15.21 9.28 28.42
C ILE A 115 -15.82 7.99 28.97
N THR A 116 -14.98 7.06 29.43
CA THR A 116 -15.44 5.84 30.10
C THR A 116 -16.23 6.17 31.38
N SER A 117 -15.76 7.13 32.20
CA SER A 117 -16.48 7.53 33.41
C SER A 117 -17.81 8.24 33.13
N LEU A 118 -17.96 8.91 31.99
CA LEU A 118 -19.24 9.52 31.59
C LEU A 118 -20.27 8.48 31.14
N LEU A 119 -19.80 7.33 30.66
CA LEU A 119 -20.64 6.20 30.26
C LEU A 119 -21.02 5.30 31.44
N ASP A 120 -20.38 5.47 32.60
CA ASP A 120 -20.76 4.79 33.83
C ASP A 120 -22.07 5.38 34.40
N ALA A 121 -22.93 4.48 34.86
CA ALA A 121 -24.12 4.87 35.60
C ALA A 121 -23.77 5.04 37.10
N PRO A 122 -24.35 6.04 37.79
CA PRO A 122 -24.17 6.16 39.22
C PRO A 122 -24.67 4.89 39.94
N ALA A 123 -23.86 4.41 40.89
CA ALA A 123 -24.17 3.19 41.65
C ALA A 123 -25.35 3.38 42.64
N THR A 124 -25.66 4.63 42.98
CA THR A 124 -26.72 5.02 43.93
C THR A 124 -27.83 5.73 43.16
N SER A 125 -29.09 5.55 43.58
CA SER A 125 -30.23 6.25 42.97
C SER A 125 -30.08 7.76 43.15
N LEU A 126 -30.42 8.51 42.10
CA LEU A 126 -30.32 9.98 42.05
C LEU A 126 -31.49 10.69 42.74
N ASP A 127 -32.22 9.99 43.63
CA ASP A 127 -33.45 10.47 44.24
C ASP A 127 -33.18 11.47 45.38
N GLU A 128 -31.99 11.42 45.98
CA GLU A 128 -31.54 12.36 47.01
C GLU A 128 -30.90 13.62 46.39
N SER A 129 -31.35 14.80 46.82
CA SER A 129 -30.92 16.10 46.27
C SER A 129 -29.40 16.33 46.39
N GLY A 130 -28.77 15.80 47.46
CA GLY A 130 -27.32 15.85 47.65
C GLY A 130 -26.55 15.01 46.63
N THR A 131 -27.02 13.80 46.34
CA THR A 131 -26.40 12.87 45.37
C THR A 131 -26.48 13.43 43.94
N ARG A 132 -27.59 14.11 43.61
CA ARG A 132 -27.76 14.78 42.32
C ARG A 132 -26.80 15.95 42.11
N HIS A 133 -26.60 16.78 43.15
CA HIS A 133 -25.67 17.91 43.07
C HIS A 133 -24.21 17.46 42.92
N LEU A 134 -23.81 16.39 43.63
CA LEU A 134 -22.48 15.78 43.47
C LEU A 134 -22.29 15.18 42.08
N TRP A 135 -23.33 14.58 41.50
CA TRP A 135 -23.29 14.06 40.14
C TRP A 135 -23.13 15.20 39.13
N ASP A 136 -23.86 16.31 39.26
CA ASP A 136 -23.72 17.46 38.37
C ASP A 136 -22.31 18.07 38.42
N LEU A 137 -21.71 18.18 39.61
CA LEU A 137 -20.32 18.60 39.77
C LEU A 137 -19.33 17.63 39.12
N HIS A 138 -19.59 16.31 39.20
CA HIS A 138 -18.81 15.29 38.52
C HIS A 138 -18.88 15.48 37.00
N ILE A 139 -20.08 15.69 36.43
CA ILE A 139 -20.28 15.93 35.00
C ILE A 139 -19.53 17.19 34.53
N ILE A 140 -19.54 18.28 35.31
CA ILE A 140 -18.81 19.52 34.98
C ILE A 140 -17.29 19.26 34.97
N ARG A 141 -16.75 18.52 35.94
CA ARG A 141 -15.32 18.17 35.99
C ARG A 141 -14.91 17.29 34.81
N VAL A 142 -15.71 16.27 34.51
CA VAL A 142 -15.47 15.35 33.39
C VAL A 142 -15.53 16.07 32.05
N SER A 143 -16.52 16.94 31.83
CA SER A 143 -16.63 17.71 30.59
C SER A 143 -15.45 18.65 30.34
N THR A 144 -14.90 19.24 31.41
CA THR A 144 -13.69 20.08 31.34
C THR A 144 -12.46 19.26 30.98
N ALA A 145 -12.33 18.05 31.55
CA ALA A 145 -11.28 17.11 31.18
C ALA A 145 -11.40 16.67 29.71
N MET A 146 -12.62 16.35 29.23
CA MET A 146 -12.84 15.95 27.83
C MET A 146 -12.39 17.01 26.82
N ARG A 147 -12.58 18.30 27.11
CA ARG A 147 -12.13 19.39 26.24
C ARG A 147 -10.61 19.40 26.06
N ARG A 148 -9.85 18.95 27.06
CA ARG A 148 -8.38 18.90 27.06
C ARG A 148 -7.80 17.69 26.34
N LEU A 149 -8.59 16.64 26.06
CA LEU A 149 -8.10 15.46 25.34
C LEU A 149 -7.61 15.82 23.93
N LYS A 150 -6.34 15.54 23.67
CA LYS A 150 -5.72 15.69 22.35
C LYS A 150 -5.71 14.37 21.60
N VAL A 151 -5.88 14.42 20.28
CA VAL A 151 -5.69 13.23 19.44
C VAL A 151 -4.20 13.00 19.29
N ALA A 152 -3.71 11.86 19.78
CA ALA A 152 -2.33 11.48 19.61
C ALA A 152 -2.04 11.00 18.19
N TRP A 153 -0.88 11.42 17.67
CA TRP A 153 -0.35 10.96 16.40
C TRP A 153 -0.29 9.42 16.31
N PRO A 154 -0.45 8.83 15.12
CA PRO A 154 -0.25 7.41 14.93
C PRO A 154 1.17 7.03 15.38
N ALA A 155 1.29 5.98 16.19
CA ALA A 155 2.58 5.45 16.55
C ALA A 155 3.26 4.91 15.30
N ALA A 156 4.52 5.31 15.08
CA ALA A 156 5.34 4.81 14.00
C ALA A 156 5.81 3.37 14.30
N THR A 157 4.89 2.41 14.32
CA THR A 157 5.18 0.97 14.50
C THR A 157 5.96 0.36 13.33
N LEU A 158 6.09 1.08 12.22
CA LEU A 158 6.83 0.62 11.04
C LEU A 158 8.33 0.44 11.31
N ALA A 159 8.94 1.29 12.13
CA ALA A 159 10.35 1.18 12.49
C ALA A 159 10.68 -0.13 13.22
N ARG A 160 9.68 -0.75 13.87
CA ARG A 160 9.84 -2.01 14.61
C ARG A 160 9.77 -3.24 13.72
N HIS A 161 9.18 -3.12 12.52
CA HIS A 161 9.01 -4.22 11.58
C HIS A 161 10.13 -4.31 10.54
N ASP A 162 10.89 -3.24 10.31
CA ASP A 162 12.01 -3.22 9.38
C ASP A 162 13.36 -3.13 10.12
N ARG A 163 13.75 -4.22 10.78
CA ARG A 163 15.02 -4.32 11.53
C ARG A 163 16.25 -4.37 10.61
N PHE A 164 16.08 -4.89 9.40
CA PHE A 164 17.19 -5.12 8.45
C PHE A 164 17.31 -4.02 7.39
N GLY A 165 16.45 -3.00 7.41
CA GLY A 165 16.50 -1.89 6.46
C GLY A 165 16.17 -2.30 5.03
N ILE A 166 15.43 -3.40 4.85
CA ILE A 166 15.08 -3.96 3.53
C ILE A 166 14.31 -2.90 2.72
N ARG A 167 13.56 -2.01 3.39
CA ARG A 167 12.89 -0.89 2.72
C ARG A 167 13.83 0.05 1.98
N ALA A 168 14.92 0.40 2.64
CA ALA A 168 15.85 1.38 2.13
C ALA A 168 16.61 0.78 0.95
N ALA A 169 16.96 -0.51 1.04
CA ALA A 169 17.53 -1.26 -0.06
C ALA A 169 16.59 -1.28 -1.28
N ILE A 170 15.31 -1.62 -1.12
CA ILE A 170 14.35 -1.66 -2.24
C ILE A 170 14.19 -0.28 -2.87
N LEU A 171 13.98 0.78 -2.07
CA LEU A 171 13.85 2.14 -2.59
C LEU A 171 15.13 2.60 -3.30
N LEU A 172 16.30 2.26 -2.77
CA LEU A 172 17.57 2.56 -3.39
C LEU A 172 17.71 1.84 -4.74
N PHE A 173 17.36 0.55 -4.82
CA PHE A 173 17.39 -0.20 -6.07
C PHE A 173 16.41 0.33 -7.11
N VAL A 174 15.20 0.75 -6.70
CA VAL A 174 14.25 1.41 -7.60
C VAL A 174 14.83 2.72 -8.12
N ALA A 175 15.41 3.55 -7.25
CA ALA A 175 16.03 4.81 -7.64
C ALA A 175 17.21 4.59 -8.61
N ILE A 176 18.09 3.63 -8.31
CA ILE A 176 19.19 3.24 -9.19
C ILE A 176 18.66 2.75 -10.53
N GLY A 177 17.68 1.83 -10.52
CA GLY A 177 17.06 1.31 -11.74
C GLY A 177 16.45 2.41 -12.60
N PHE A 178 15.81 3.41 -11.98
CA PHE A 178 15.25 4.55 -12.69
C PHE A 178 16.33 5.42 -13.34
N VAL A 179 17.42 5.70 -12.62
CA VAL A 179 18.57 6.45 -13.15
C VAL A 179 19.26 5.69 -14.28
N VAL A 180 19.43 4.38 -14.14
CA VAL A 180 20.06 3.52 -15.16
C VAL A 180 19.18 3.36 -16.39
N SER A 181 17.87 3.27 -16.22
CA SER A 181 16.92 3.08 -17.31
C SER A 181 16.62 4.37 -18.07
N GLY A 182 16.71 5.54 -17.41
CA GLY A 182 16.49 6.84 -18.05
C GLY A 182 15.17 6.89 -18.85
N GLU A 183 15.26 7.28 -20.12
CA GLU A 183 14.11 7.38 -21.04
C GLU A 183 13.50 6.02 -21.42
N GLU A 184 14.24 4.92 -21.26
CA GLU A 184 13.77 3.56 -21.55
C GLU A 184 12.95 2.96 -20.40
N ALA A 185 12.79 3.65 -19.27
CA ALA A 185 12.02 3.15 -18.13
C ALA A 185 10.61 2.65 -18.51
N PRO A 186 9.82 3.35 -19.35
CA PRO A 186 8.51 2.87 -19.75
C PRO A 186 8.57 1.61 -20.62
N SER A 187 9.53 1.52 -21.54
CA SER A 187 9.66 0.36 -22.43
C SER A 187 10.14 -0.87 -21.68
N ARG A 188 11.06 -0.71 -20.71
CA ARG A 188 11.50 -1.80 -19.84
C ARG A 188 10.40 -2.29 -18.90
N LEU A 189 9.56 -1.39 -18.40
CA LEU A 189 8.36 -1.80 -17.65
C LEU A 189 7.37 -2.56 -18.52
N ALA A 190 7.15 -2.11 -19.76
CA ALA A 190 6.25 -2.78 -20.70
C ALA A 190 6.77 -4.16 -21.12
N ALA A 191 8.10 -4.36 -21.18
CA ALA A 191 8.71 -5.65 -21.49
C ALA A 191 8.32 -6.77 -20.51
N ALA A 192 7.91 -6.43 -19.27
CA ALA A 192 7.39 -7.43 -18.34
C ALA A 192 6.11 -8.12 -18.84
N MET A 193 5.34 -7.47 -19.72
CA MET A 193 4.11 -7.99 -20.29
C MET A 193 4.29 -8.69 -21.65
N ASP A 194 5.45 -8.54 -22.31
CA ASP A 194 5.78 -9.23 -23.57
C ASP A 194 6.33 -10.64 -23.28
N VAL A 195 5.44 -11.57 -22.92
CA VAL A 195 5.83 -12.96 -22.63
C VAL A 195 5.87 -13.76 -23.93
N ARG A 196 7.09 -14.04 -24.42
CA ARG A 196 7.30 -14.86 -25.62
C ARG A 196 7.48 -16.33 -25.24
N LEU A 197 6.41 -17.12 -25.33
CA LEU A 197 6.40 -18.56 -24.98
C LEU A 197 6.94 -19.48 -26.08
N GLY A 198 7.59 -18.94 -27.11
CA GLY A 198 8.20 -19.72 -28.19
C GLY A 198 9.36 -20.57 -27.67
N VAL A 199 9.23 -21.89 -27.71
CA VAL A 199 10.36 -22.83 -27.52
C VAL A 199 11.31 -22.79 -28.73
N PHE A 200 10.76 -22.41 -29.88
CA PHE A 200 11.46 -22.11 -31.12
C PHE A 200 10.90 -20.79 -31.63
N ASP A 201 11.49 -19.67 -31.22
CA ASP A 201 11.37 -18.49 -32.09
C ASP A 201 12.04 -18.89 -33.40
N PRO A 202 11.35 -18.87 -34.55
CA PRO A 202 12.05 -18.99 -35.82
C PRO A 202 13.12 -17.90 -35.80
N ALA A 203 14.39 -18.30 -35.92
CA ALA A 203 15.49 -17.35 -35.95
C ALA A 203 15.08 -16.18 -36.84
N GLU A 204 15.22 -14.94 -36.34
CA GLU A 204 14.86 -13.76 -37.14
C GLU A 204 15.41 -13.99 -38.55
N PRO A 205 14.57 -13.93 -39.60
CA PRO A 205 15.00 -14.25 -40.94
C PRO A 205 16.25 -13.42 -41.20
N GLY A 206 17.39 -14.10 -41.28
CA GLY A 206 18.69 -13.43 -41.26
C GLY A 206 18.68 -12.39 -42.36
N LYS A 207 18.93 -11.12 -42.02
CA LYS A 207 19.01 -10.06 -43.02
C LYS A 207 20.24 -10.33 -43.88
N LEU A 208 20.04 -11.02 -45.01
CA LEU A 208 21.08 -11.25 -46.01
C LEU A 208 21.37 -9.90 -46.67
N THR A 209 22.42 -9.25 -46.18
CA THR A 209 22.96 -8.05 -46.81
C THR A 209 23.94 -8.48 -47.88
N ALA A 210 23.53 -8.32 -49.14
CA ALA A 210 24.38 -8.55 -50.29
C ALA A 210 24.62 -7.22 -50.99
N TRP A 211 25.89 -6.87 -51.20
CA TRP A 211 26.28 -5.73 -52.00
C TRP A 211 27.21 -6.20 -53.11
N VAL A 212 27.10 -5.54 -54.26
CA VAL A 212 28.03 -5.73 -55.38
C VAL A 212 28.84 -4.46 -55.50
N THR A 213 30.16 -4.59 -55.43
CA THR A 213 31.10 -3.49 -55.70
C THR A 213 31.59 -3.64 -57.14
N PRO A 214 31.21 -2.73 -58.05
CA PRO A 214 31.70 -2.74 -59.43
C PRO A 214 33.22 -2.53 -59.50
N PRO A 215 33.90 -2.97 -60.57
CA PRO A 215 35.34 -2.74 -60.76
C PRO A 215 35.70 -1.24 -60.78
N ASP A 216 36.86 -0.88 -60.24
CA ASP A 216 37.28 0.52 -60.00
C ASP A 216 37.22 1.44 -61.25
N TYR A 217 37.49 0.89 -62.44
CA TYR A 217 37.46 1.65 -63.69
C TYR A 217 36.05 2.12 -64.11
N THR A 218 35.00 1.62 -63.44
CA THR A 218 33.61 1.99 -63.73
C THR A 218 33.17 3.25 -62.99
N GLY A 219 33.85 3.64 -61.91
CA GLY A 219 33.50 4.83 -61.11
C GLY A 219 32.10 4.80 -60.47
N LEU A 220 31.43 3.64 -60.45
CA LEU A 220 30.07 3.49 -59.93
C LEU A 220 30.07 3.20 -58.42
N ALA A 221 29.06 3.71 -57.72
CA ALA A 221 28.86 3.44 -56.30
C ALA A 221 28.40 1.99 -56.04
N PRO A 222 28.74 1.39 -54.87
CA PRO A 222 28.29 0.06 -54.49
C PRO A 222 26.76 -0.07 -54.50
N ILE A 223 26.24 -1.17 -55.05
CA ILE A 223 24.80 -1.42 -55.19
C ILE A 223 24.36 -2.41 -54.11
N PHE A 224 23.41 -2.02 -53.26
CA PHE A 224 22.81 -2.88 -52.24
C PHE A 224 21.62 -3.65 -52.83
N LEU A 225 21.68 -4.99 -52.79
CA LEU A 225 20.65 -5.86 -53.38
C LEU A 225 19.42 -6.06 -52.48
N THR A 226 19.53 -5.73 -51.19
CA THR A 226 18.48 -5.95 -50.17
C THR A 226 17.25 -5.03 -50.32
N ASN A 227 17.34 -3.95 -51.10
CA ASN A 227 16.26 -2.95 -51.27
C ASN A 227 15.51 -3.06 -52.62
N ARG A 228 15.66 -4.15 -53.36
CA ARG A 228 15.05 -4.29 -54.70
C ARG A 228 13.72 -5.07 -54.62
N PRO A 229 12.57 -4.49 -55.04
CA PRO A 229 11.26 -5.16 -55.03
C PRO A 229 11.21 -6.43 -55.90
N ASP A 230 12.13 -6.54 -56.87
CA ASP A 230 12.10 -7.54 -57.94
C ASP A 230 12.75 -8.88 -57.53
N ALA A 231 13.45 -8.91 -56.38
CA ALA A 231 14.24 -10.07 -55.93
C ALA A 231 13.39 -11.28 -55.53
N ALA A 232 12.09 -11.09 -55.26
CA ALA A 232 11.16 -12.17 -54.93
C ALA A 232 10.82 -13.09 -56.12
N ASN A 233 11.07 -12.65 -57.36
CA ASN A 233 10.69 -13.39 -58.57
C ASN A 233 11.73 -14.43 -59.04
N PHE A 234 12.89 -14.53 -58.40
CA PHE A 234 13.97 -15.45 -58.81
C PHE A 234 14.09 -16.70 -57.91
N ALA A 235 13.18 -16.89 -56.96
CA ALA A 235 13.17 -18.02 -56.03
C ALA A 235 11.93 -18.93 -56.22
N GLN A 236 11.61 -19.28 -57.47
CA GLN A 236 10.73 -20.41 -57.81
C GLN A 236 11.55 -21.51 -58.49
#